data_AF-A0A496U156-F1
#
_entry.id   AF-A0A496U156-F1
#
_cell.length_a   1.000
_cell.length_b   1.000
_cell.length_c   1.000
_cell.angle_alpha   90.00
_cell.angle_beta   90.00
_cell.angle_gamma   90.00
#
_symmetry.space_group_name_H-M   'P 1'
#
loop_
_entity.id
_entity.type
_entity.pdbx_description
1 polymer ?
#
loop_
_entity_poly.entity_id
_entity_poly.type
_entity_poly.pdbx_seq_one_letter_code
_entity_poly.pdbx_strand_id
1 'polypeptide(L)' 'MSGKGSVLSYQRSLRVRYEADILVAGGGPAGVAAAVAAARQNRSVRLIEAHSC' A
#
# COMPACT_ATOMS: atom_id res chain seq x y z
N MET A 1 35.92 -24.84 13.98
CA MET A 1 34.54 -24.72 14.50
C MET A 1 33.68 -24.09 13.41
N SER A 2 33.07 -24.90 12.55
CA SER A 2 32.31 -24.43 11.38
C SER A 2 30.88 -24.11 11.81
N GLY A 3 30.55 -22.82 11.95
CA GLY A 3 29.21 -22.35 12.26
C GLY A 3 28.25 -22.68 11.11
N LYS A 4 27.36 -23.64 11.32
CA LYS A 4 26.23 -23.88 10.41
C LYS A 4 25.26 -22.71 10.56
N GLY A 5 25.17 -21.84 9.56
CA GLY A 5 24.10 -20.86 9.46
C GLY A 5 22.77 -21.60 9.34
N SER A 6 21.85 -21.34 10.27
CA SER A 6 20.50 -21.92 10.23
C SER A 6 19.67 -21.21 9.17
N VAL A 7 19.06 -21.99 8.27
CA VAL A 7 18.03 -21.49 7.35
C VAL A 7 16.72 -21.37 8.12
N LEU A 8 16.15 -20.17 8.20
CA LEU A 8 14.85 -19.90 8.84
C LEU A 8 13.80 -19.60 7.77
N SER A 9 12.68 -20.32 7.80
CA SER A 9 11.51 -20.05 6.95
C SER A 9 10.34 -19.55 7.79
N TYR A 10 9.78 -18.40 7.43
CA TYR A 10 8.60 -17.82 8.08
C TYR A 10 7.46 -17.68 7.07
N GLN A 11 6.30 -18.26 7.38
CA GLN A 11 5.08 -18.15 6.57
C GLN A 11 3.90 -17.82 7.47
N ARG A 12 3.10 -16.81 7.09
CA ARG A 12 1.81 -16.51 7.72
C ARG A 12 0.78 -16.14 6.68
N SER A 13 -0.45 -16.59 6.90
CA SER A 13 -1.59 -16.13 6.12
C SER A 13 -2.04 -14.77 6.65
N LEU A 14 -2.12 -13.79 5.76
CA LEU A 14 -2.63 -12.46 6.05
C LEU A 14 -4.01 -12.30 5.46
N ARG A 15 -4.89 -11.62 6.18
CA ARG A 15 -6.16 -11.16 5.61
C ARG A 15 -5.88 -9.94 4.75
N VAL A 16 -6.51 -9.88 3.58
CA VAL A 16 -6.59 -8.66 2.79
C VAL A 16 -7.33 -7.62 3.63
N ARG A 17 -6.66 -6.52 3.96
CA ARG A 17 -7.21 -5.47 4.84
C ARG A 17 -8.08 -4.48 4.07
N TYR A 18 -7.77 -4.28 2.80
CA TYR A 18 -8.38 -3.27 1.95
C TYR A 18 -8.39 -3.76 0.50
N GLU A 19 -9.53 -3.59 -0.15
CA GLU A 19 -9.66 -3.69 -1.60
C GLU A 19 -9.96 -2.29 -2.15
N ALA A 20 -9.38 -1.97 -3.30
CA ALA A 20 -9.60 -0.73 -4.00
C ALA A 20 -9.39 -0.97 -5.49
N ASP A 21 -10.17 -0.28 -6.32
CA ASP A 21 -9.96 -0.25 -7.77
C ASP A 21 -8.65 0.49 -8.09
N ILE A 22 -8.33 1.53 -7.30
CA ILE A 22 -7.18 2.41 -7.52
C ILE A 22 -6.47 2.70 -6.19
N LEU A 23 -5.15 2.47 -6.17
CA LEU A 23 -4.25 2.89 -5.09
C LEU A 23 -3.42 4.09 -5.56
N VAL A 24 -3.49 5.20 -4.82
CA VAL A 24 -2.63 6.37 -5.01
C VAL A 24 -1.57 6.39 -3.92
N ALA A 25 -0.30 6.23 -4.30
CA ALA A 25 0.84 6.33 -3.39
C ALA A 25 1.48 7.71 -3.55
N GLY A 26 1.29 8.56 -2.53
CA GLY A 26 1.71 9.96 -2.51
C GLY A 26 0.51 10.91 -2.31
N GLY A 27 0.55 11.70 -1.25
CA GLY A 27 -0.45 12.68 -0.83
C GLY A 27 -0.13 14.12 -1.23
N GLY A 28 0.87 14.34 -2.09
CA GLY A 28 1.14 15.65 -2.68
C GLY A 28 -0.01 16.15 -3.58
N PRO A 29 0.06 17.38 -4.10
CA PRO A 29 -1.01 17.99 -4.89
C PRO A 29 -1.48 17.14 -6.06
N ALA A 30 -0.53 16.53 -6.79
CA ALA A 30 -0.84 15.63 -7.90
C ALA A 30 -1.53 14.34 -7.43
N GLY A 31 -1.10 13.76 -6.31
CA GLY A 31 -1.69 12.53 -5.77
C GLY A 31 -3.12 12.74 -5.27
N VAL A 32 -3.36 13.81 -4.53
CA VAL A 32 -4.72 14.18 -4.10
C VAL A 32 -5.61 14.49 -5.30
N ALA A 33 -5.11 15.24 -6.29
CA ALA A 33 -5.87 15.52 -7.51
C ALA A 33 -6.24 14.23 -8.26
N ALA A 34 -5.30 13.28 -8.39
CA ALA A 34 -5.55 11.99 -9.01
C ALA A 34 -6.59 11.17 -8.22
N ALA A 35 -6.48 11.11 -6.89
CA ALA A 35 -7.41 10.38 -6.05
C ALA A 35 -8.84 10.94 -6.14
N VAL A 36 -8.98 12.28 -6.12
CA VAL A 36 -10.27 12.95 -6.26
C VAL A 36 -10.86 12.73 -7.65
N ALA A 37 -10.06 12.84 -8.71
CA ALA A 37 -10.52 12.61 -10.08
C ALA A 37 -10.99 11.15 -10.28
N ALA A 38 -10.30 10.18 -9.69
CA ALA A 38 -10.69 8.77 -9.71
C ALA A 38 -11.97 8.51 -8.89
N ALA A 39 -12.09 9.09 -7.69
CA ALA A 39 -13.27 8.96 -6.85
C ALA A 39 -14.53 9.54 -7.52
N ARG A 40 -14.40 10.68 -8.22
CA ARG A 40 -15.48 11.30 -9.01
C ARG A 40 -15.99 10.42 -10.15
N GLN A 41 -15.21 9.42 -10.57
CA GLN A 41 -15.62 8.41 -11.55
C GLN A 41 -16.23 7.16 -10.91
N ASN A 42 -16.71 7.26 -9.66
CA ASN A 42 -17.31 6.18 -8.88
C ASN A 42 -16.38 4.96 -8.69
N ARG A 43 -15.07 5.20 -8.61
CA ARG A 43 -14.08 4.16 -8.28
C ARG A 43 -13.79 4.16 -6.79
N SER A 44 -13.55 2.98 -6.24
CA SER A 44 -13.01 2.83 -4.88
C SER A 44 -11.52 3.19 -4.90
N VAL A 45 -11.16 4.27 -4.21
CA VAL A 45 -9.79 4.80 -4.20
C VAL A 45 -9.22 4.73 -2.80
N ARG A 46 -7.98 4.27 -2.66
CA ARG A 46 -7.19 4.38 -1.44
C ARG A 46 -5.97 5.26 -1.71
N LEU A 47 -5.84 6.35 -0.98
CA LEU A 47 -4.63 7.18 -0.97
C LEU A 47 -3.79 6.82 0.26
N ILE A 48 -2.50 6.62 0.05
CA ILE A 48 -1.51 6.42 1.12
C ILE A 48 -0.39 7.46 0.98
N GLU A 49 0.07 7.99 2.10
CA GLU A 49 1.22 8.89 2.20
C GLU A 49 2.05 8.48 3.42
N ALA A 50 3.37 8.48 3.27
CA ALA A 50 4.32 8.13 4.33
C ALA A 50 4.66 9.33 5.21
N HIS A 51 4.65 10.53 4.62
CA HIS A 51 5.04 11.77 5.27
C HIS A 51 4.04 12.88 4.96
N SER A 52 3.12 13.11 5.90
CA SER A 52 2.25 14.28 5.90
C SER A 52 2.67 15.15 7.08
N CYS A 53 3.24 16.32 6.81
CA CYS A 53 3.47 17.35 7.82
C CYS A 53 2.57 18.54 7.52
#